data_AF-A0A519BR51-F1
#
_entry.id   AF-A0A519BR51-F1
#
_cell.length_a   1.000
_cell.length_b   1.000
_cell.length_c   1.000
_cell.angle_alpha   90.00
_cell.angle_beta   90.00
_cell.angle_gamma   90.00
#
_symmetry.space_group_name_H-M   'P 1'
#
loop_
_entity.id
_entity.type
_entity.pdbx_description
1 polymer ?
#
loop_
_entity_poly.entity_id
_entity_poly.type
_entity_poly.pdbx_seq_one_letter_code
_entity_poly.pdbx_strand_id
1 'polypeptide(L)'
;TLSVQYVTNELTRRIKGIETSKLKIVYVNCKLKKVSDTEYRILAEIIKCLGGYVPSTGLPTDAIYNKFIEIIDQEKKIVLLILDEIDQAVKKISDNFIYTLTRLNSELKNTQIGIVGISNSLTFMDDLDPRVRSSLGEEEIVFPPYNALQLRDILTERAEQAFNMEILQEGVIAKCAAFAAREHGDARRALDLLRVAGELAEREGSETVKLKHIDTANNKIEKDKMLEIIENEPKQFQLVLHSIMQLTEDKNFEKIFTGDIFNRYQNICEITKNEILTQRRISDIIAEFDMLGLINAKVISKGRQGRTREIKLMLSKNITEKAKDILKKSLDL
;
A
#
# COMPACT_ATOMS: atom_id res chain seq x y z
N THR A 1 -8.68 0.17 9.90
CA THR A 1 -7.81 0.72 10.97
C THR A 1 -8.48 1.79 11.82
N LEU A 2 -8.88 2.95 11.27
CA LEU A 2 -9.42 4.07 12.07
C LEU A 2 -10.63 3.69 12.94
N SER A 3 -11.60 2.96 12.37
CA SER A 3 -12.79 2.50 13.11
C SER A 3 -12.43 1.56 14.27
N VAL A 4 -11.48 0.66 14.06
CA VAL A 4 -10.98 -0.25 15.11
C VAL A 4 -10.30 0.55 16.22
N GLN A 5 -9.45 1.52 15.88
CA GLN A 5 -8.82 2.40 16.86
C GLN A 5 -9.86 3.19 17.67
N TYR A 6 -10.87 3.76 17.01
CA TYR A 6 -11.97 4.44 17.69
C TYR A 6 -12.68 3.53 18.70
N VAL A 7 -13.08 2.32 18.28
CA VAL A 7 -13.74 1.34 19.16
C VAL A 7 -12.83 0.96 20.33
N THR A 8 -11.55 0.72 20.09
CA THR A 8 -10.60 0.36 21.16
C THR A 8 -10.41 1.48 22.17
N ASN A 9 -10.42 2.73 21.73
CA ASN A 9 -10.35 3.90 22.60
C ASN A 9 -11.62 4.03 23.45
N GLU A 10 -12.80 3.83 22.86
CA GLU A 10 -14.07 3.82 23.58
C GLU A 10 -14.15 2.68 24.60
N LEU A 11 -13.71 1.46 24.23
CA LEU A 11 -13.62 0.32 25.13
C LEU A 11 -12.70 0.62 26.32
N THR A 12 -11.50 1.15 26.04
CA THR A 12 -10.54 1.54 27.09
C THR A 12 -11.11 2.61 28.02
N ARG A 13 -11.86 3.58 27.47
CA ARG A 13 -12.52 4.62 28.27
C ARG A 13 -13.58 4.03 29.20
N ARG A 14 -14.40 3.10 28.72
CA ARG A 14 -15.47 2.47 29.53
C ARG A 14 -14.92 1.56 30.63
N ILE A 15 -13.81 0.88 30.37
CA ILE A 15 -13.22 -0.08 31.32
C ILE A 15 -12.49 0.61 32.48
N LYS A 16 -12.04 1.86 32.33
CA LYS A 16 -11.41 2.63 33.41
C LYS A 16 -12.30 2.79 34.67
N GLY A 17 -13.59 2.50 34.60
CA GLY A 17 -14.52 2.52 35.74
C GLY A 17 -15.04 1.15 36.20
N ILE A 18 -14.51 0.03 35.68
CA ILE A 18 -15.00 -1.32 35.96
C ILE A 18 -13.86 -2.17 36.53
N GLU A 19 -14.02 -2.72 37.74
CA GLU A 19 -13.01 -3.58 38.40
C GLU A 19 -12.91 -4.98 37.81
N THR A 20 -13.89 -5.41 37.02
CA THR A 20 -13.96 -6.78 36.48
C THR A 20 -13.15 -6.94 35.19
N SER A 21 -12.09 -7.74 35.29
CA SER A 21 -11.19 -8.23 34.23
C SER A 21 -10.30 -7.17 33.57
N LYS A 22 -8.98 -7.32 33.75
CA LYS A 22 -7.98 -6.50 33.06
C LYS A 22 -8.07 -6.76 31.54
N LEU A 23 -8.53 -5.79 30.76
CA LEU A 23 -8.41 -5.83 29.30
C LEU A 23 -7.05 -5.26 28.88
N LYS A 24 -6.30 -6.02 28.09
CA LYS A 24 -5.07 -5.57 27.46
C LYS A 24 -5.26 -5.57 25.94
N ILE A 25 -5.17 -4.39 25.33
CA ILE A 25 -5.24 -4.25 23.87
C ILE A 25 -3.82 -4.21 23.32
N VAL A 26 -3.53 -5.03 22.32
CA VAL A 26 -2.25 -5.08 21.62
C VAL A 26 -2.51 -4.83 20.14
N TYR A 27 -1.85 -3.82 19.58
CA TYR A 27 -1.95 -3.48 18.16
C TYR A 27 -0.62 -3.78 17.47
N VAL A 28 -0.66 -4.56 16.40
CA VAL A 28 0.50 -4.86 15.56
C VAL A 28 0.16 -4.62 14.10
N ASN A 29 0.90 -3.74 13.44
CA ASN A 29 0.86 -3.65 11.99
C ASN A 29 1.86 -4.64 11.39
N CYS A 30 1.35 -5.60 10.62
CA CYS A 30 2.12 -6.70 10.08
C CYS A 30 3.06 -6.27 8.94
N LYS A 31 2.83 -5.15 8.27
CA LYS A 31 3.66 -4.67 7.16
C LYS A 31 4.89 -3.89 7.63
N LEU A 32 4.75 -3.07 8.67
CA LEU A 32 5.79 -2.17 9.15
C LEU A 32 7.03 -2.94 9.62
N LYS A 33 8.21 -2.33 9.42
CA LYS A 33 9.52 -2.81 9.92
C LYS A 33 9.82 -4.28 9.60
N LYS A 34 9.24 -4.84 8.52
CA LYS A 34 9.44 -6.25 8.15
C LYS A 34 9.02 -7.22 9.27
N VAL A 35 8.01 -6.84 10.06
CA VAL A 35 7.45 -7.64 11.17
C VAL A 35 6.85 -8.95 10.64
N SER A 36 6.20 -8.93 9.47
CA SER A 36 5.68 -10.10 8.76
C SER A 36 6.72 -10.97 8.04
N ASP A 37 8.02 -10.71 8.14
CA ASP A 37 9.00 -11.56 7.43
C ASP A 37 9.09 -12.96 8.06
N THR A 38 8.88 -13.07 9.37
CA THR A 38 8.89 -14.35 10.08
C THR A 38 7.90 -14.33 11.24
N GLU A 39 7.34 -15.50 11.56
CA GLU A 39 6.47 -15.71 12.73
C GLU A 39 7.12 -15.20 14.02
N TYR A 40 8.41 -15.48 14.16
CA TYR A 40 9.26 -15.01 15.26
C TYR A 40 9.16 -13.50 15.49
N ARG A 41 9.21 -12.69 14.43
CA ARG A 41 9.20 -11.22 14.54
C ARG A 41 7.85 -10.69 14.98
N ILE A 42 6.76 -11.31 14.54
CA ILE A 42 5.42 -10.94 15.00
C ILE A 42 5.29 -11.26 16.49
N LEU A 43 5.64 -12.47 16.91
CA LEU A 43 5.60 -12.86 18.32
C LEU A 43 6.49 -11.97 19.19
N ALA A 44 7.69 -11.64 18.71
CA ALA A 44 8.60 -10.75 19.43
C ALA A 44 8.02 -9.33 19.62
N GLU A 45 7.37 -8.77 18.59
CA GLU A 45 6.71 -7.46 18.70
C GLU A 45 5.50 -7.53 19.65
N ILE A 46 4.70 -8.60 19.61
CA ILE A 46 3.59 -8.80 20.56
C ILE A 46 4.13 -8.88 22.00
N ILE A 47 5.16 -9.69 22.25
CA ILE A 47 5.81 -9.80 23.57
C ILE A 47 6.27 -8.43 24.06
N LYS A 48 6.90 -7.64 23.18
CA LYS A 48 7.36 -6.29 23.50
C LYS A 48 6.21 -5.36 23.87
N CYS A 49 5.09 -5.39 23.15
CA CYS A 49 3.88 -4.63 23.48
C CYS A 49 3.24 -5.05 24.82
N LEU A 50 3.43 -6.31 25.21
CA LEU A 50 3.03 -6.85 26.51
C LEU A 50 3.99 -6.48 27.65
N GLY A 51 5.12 -5.82 27.36
CA GLY A 51 6.13 -5.42 28.34
C GLY A 51 7.24 -6.45 28.55
N GLY A 52 7.29 -7.50 27.73
CA GLY A 52 8.35 -8.49 27.73
C GLY A 52 9.58 -8.06 26.95
N TYR A 53 10.68 -8.78 27.16
CA TYR A 53 11.94 -8.57 26.44
C TYR A 53 12.29 -9.79 25.59
N VAL A 54 12.68 -9.56 24.34
CA VAL A 54 13.14 -10.60 23.42
C VAL A 54 14.51 -10.17 22.88
N PRO A 55 15.57 -10.98 23.06
CA PRO A 55 16.88 -10.70 22.49
C PRO A 55 16.81 -10.68 20.95
N SER A 56 17.66 -9.87 20.33
CA SER A 56 17.65 -9.63 18.88
C SER A 56 18.01 -10.85 18.02
N THR A 57 18.73 -11.83 18.59
CA THR A 57 19.16 -13.06 17.90
C THR A 57 19.30 -14.23 18.90
N GLY A 58 19.27 -15.46 18.39
CA GLY A 58 19.71 -16.65 19.13
C GLY A 58 18.63 -17.43 19.88
N LEU A 59 17.35 -17.04 19.81
CA LEU A 59 16.26 -17.85 20.35
C LEU A 59 15.59 -18.69 19.24
N PRO A 60 15.43 -20.01 19.46
CA PRO A 60 14.58 -20.85 18.60
C PRO A 60 13.12 -20.37 18.58
N THR A 61 12.39 -20.71 17.51
CA THR A 61 10.96 -20.36 17.36
C THR A 61 10.11 -20.91 18.52
N ASP A 62 10.37 -22.12 18.98
CA ASP A 62 9.63 -22.72 20.10
C ASP A 62 9.89 -21.98 21.41
N ALA A 63 11.12 -21.49 21.62
CA ALA A 63 11.47 -20.75 22.82
C ALA A 63 10.77 -19.39 22.87
N ILE A 64 10.62 -18.71 21.72
CA ILE A 64 9.86 -17.46 21.67
C ILE A 64 8.36 -17.69 21.88
N TYR A 65 7.83 -18.79 21.34
CA TYR A 65 6.43 -19.16 21.53
C TYR A 65 6.13 -19.47 22.99
N ASN A 66 6.94 -20.30 23.64
CA ASN A 66 6.79 -20.59 25.08
C ASN A 66 6.88 -19.31 25.93
N LYS A 67 7.81 -18.42 25.60
CA LYS A 67 7.93 -17.12 26.27
C LYS A 67 6.70 -16.23 26.05
N PHE A 68 6.11 -16.28 24.86
CA PHE A 68 4.85 -15.58 24.57
C PHE A 68 3.71 -16.12 25.45
N ILE A 69 3.55 -17.45 25.55
CA ILE A 69 2.57 -18.10 26.42
C ILE A 69 2.78 -17.72 27.89
N GLU A 70 4.01 -17.78 28.38
CA GLU A 70 4.34 -17.42 29.77
C GLU A 70 3.93 -15.98 30.09
N ILE A 71 4.21 -15.03 29.20
CA ILE A 71 3.91 -13.61 29.43
C ILE A 71 2.41 -13.32 29.29
N ILE A 72 1.75 -13.98 28.35
CA ILE A 72 0.33 -13.73 28.11
C ILE A 72 -0.52 -14.38 29.21
N ASP A 73 -0.16 -15.55 29.74
CA ASP A 73 -0.96 -16.30 30.73
C ASP A 73 -0.60 -16.05 32.21
N GLN A 74 0.32 -15.12 32.47
CA GLN A 74 0.83 -14.76 33.80
C GLN A 74 -0.24 -14.34 34.81
N GLU A 75 -1.33 -13.72 34.34
CA GLU A 75 -2.42 -13.24 35.20
C GLU A 75 -3.77 -13.40 34.48
N LYS A 76 -4.87 -13.35 35.25
CA LYS A 76 -6.22 -13.41 34.69
C LYS A 76 -6.56 -12.10 33.97
N LYS A 77 -6.57 -12.12 32.64
CA LYS A 77 -6.86 -10.96 31.78
C LYS A 77 -7.51 -11.39 30.47
N ILE A 78 -8.09 -10.42 29.78
CA ILE A 78 -8.53 -10.58 28.39
C ILE A 78 -7.53 -9.82 27.53
N VAL A 79 -7.02 -10.44 26.48
CA VAL A 79 -6.13 -9.80 25.51
C VAL A 79 -6.86 -9.66 24.18
N LEU A 80 -6.96 -8.42 23.70
CA LEU A 80 -7.46 -8.13 22.35
C LEU A 80 -6.26 -7.87 21.44
N LEU A 81 -5.96 -8.82 20.55
CA LEU A 81 -4.88 -8.73 19.59
C LEU A 81 -5.42 -8.21 18.25
N ILE A 82 -4.96 -7.03 17.84
CA ILE A 82 -5.34 -6.38 16.59
C ILE A 82 -4.17 -6.52 15.62
N LEU A 83 -4.41 -7.25 14.54
CA LEU A 83 -3.43 -7.50 13.48
C LEU A 83 -3.82 -6.69 12.23
N ASP A 84 -3.10 -5.60 11.99
CA ASP A 84 -3.35 -4.70 10.87
C ASP A 84 -2.51 -5.07 9.64
N GLU A 85 -3.11 -5.02 8.45
CA GLU A 85 -2.54 -5.55 7.19
C GLU A 85 -2.15 -7.04 7.30
N ILE A 86 -3.04 -7.85 7.90
CA ILE A 86 -2.84 -9.28 8.18
C ILE A 86 -2.59 -10.11 6.91
N ASP A 87 -3.09 -9.67 5.75
CA ASP A 87 -2.85 -10.30 4.45
C ASP A 87 -1.36 -10.33 4.09
N GLN A 88 -0.58 -9.36 4.57
CA GLN A 88 0.88 -9.32 4.37
C GLN A 88 1.59 -10.39 5.19
N ALA A 89 1.08 -10.73 6.38
CA ALA A 89 1.63 -11.81 7.20
C ALA A 89 1.39 -13.17 6.54
N VAL A 90 0.17 -13.42 6.07
CA VAL A 90 -0.18 -14.70 5.42
C VAL A 90 0.63 -14.93 4.14
N LYS A 91 0.80 -13.90 3.30
CA LYS A 91 1.61 -14.00 2.07
C LYS A 91 3.07 -14.38 2.31
N LYS A 92 3.64 -14.03 3.47
CA LYS A 92 5.07 -14.22 3.77
C LYS A 92 5.36 -15.42 4.68
N ILE A 93 4.52 -15.65 5.69
CA ILE A 93 4.76 -16.62 6.76
C ILE A 93 3.95 -17.91 6.56
N SER A 94 2.91 -17.89 5.72
CA SER A 94 1.78 -18.85 5.68
C SER A 94 0.69 -18.57 6.72
N ASP A 95 -0.47 -19.16 6.49
CA ASP A 95 -1.66 -19.12 7.34
C ASP A 95 -1.51 -19.92 8.65
N ASN A 96 -0.48 -20.76 8.78
CA ASN A 96 -0.18 -21.52 10.00
C ASN A 96 -0.02 -20.61 11.23
N PHE A 97 0.54 -19.41 11.07
CA PHE A 97 0.66 -18.47 12.19
C PHE A 97 -0.73 -18.07 12.75
N ILE A 98 -1.68 -17.80 11.85
CA ILE A 98 -3.06 -17.45 12.23
C ILE A 98 -3.77 -18.65 12.83
N TYR A 99 -3.52 -19.85 12.30
CA TYR A 99 -4.00 -21.10 12.89
C TYR A 99 -3.58 -21.23 14.35
N THR A 100 -2.28 -21.04 14.64
CA THR A 100 -1.74 -21.14 15.99
C THR A 100 -2.38 -20.10 16.92
N LEU A 101 -2.46 -18.84 16.51
CA LEU A 101 -3.05 -17.78 17.33
C LEU A 101 -4.54 -18.01 17.63
N THR A 102 -5.32 -18.44 16.65
CA THR A 102 -6.77 -18.65 16.84
C THR A 102 -7.07 -19.82 17.79
N ARG A 103 -6.17 -20.79 17.91
CA ARG A 103 -6.31 -21.94 18.81
C ARG A 103 -5.66 -21.74 20.17
N LEU A 104 -4.91 -20.67 20.36
CA LEU A 104 -4.11 -20.43 21.56
C LEU A 104 -4.96 -20.44 22.84
N ASN A 105 -6.24 -20.07 22.76
CA ASN A 105 -7.17 -20.15 23.88
C ASN A 105 -7.30 -21.55 24.50
N SER A 106 -7.02 -22.64 23.78
CA SER A 106 -7.02 -23.99 24.36
C SER A 106 -5.78 -24.30 25.21
N GLU A 107 -4.70 -23.53 25.05
CA GLU A 107 -3.45 -23.68 25.81
C GLU A 107 -3.38 -22.75 27.04
N LEU A 108 -4.18 -21.69 27.05
CA LEU A 108 -4.21 -20.69 28.13
C LEU A 108 -5.14 -21.12 29.28
N LYS A 109 -4.71 -20.86 30.52
CA LYS A 109 -5.47 -21.19 31.73
C LYS A 109 -6.12 -19.97 32.37
N ASN A 110 -5.43 -18.84 32.35
CA ASN A 110 -5.84 -17.62 33.04
C ASN A 110 -6.33 -16.54 32.07
N THR A 111 -5.82 -16.55 30.84
CA THR A 111 -6.07 -15.51 29.84
C THR A 111 -6.99 -16.00 28.72
N GLN A 112 -7.81 -15.07 28.20
CA GLN A 112 -8.55 -15.27 26.96
C GLN A 112 -8.06 -14.26 25.93
N ILE A 113 -7.88 -14.72 24.68
CA ILE A 113 -7.47 -13.91 23.55
C ILE A 113 -8.63 -13.76 22.57
N GLY A 114 -8.93 -12.50 22.21
CA GLY A 114 -9.72 -12.16 21.03
C GLY A 114 -8.80 -11.62 19.94
N ILE A 115 -9.07 -11.98 18.69
CA ILE A 115 -8.27 -11.56 17.53
C ILE A 115 -9.14 -10.69 16.63
N VAL A 116 -8.61 -9.55 16.20
CA VAL A 116 -9.20 -8.68 15.17
C VAL A 116 -8.20 -8.54 14.04
N GLY A 117 -8.47 -9.18 12.91
CA GLY A 117 -7.69 -9.03 11.69
C GLY A 117 -8.22 -7.88 10.83
N ILE A 118 -7.32 -7.02 10.35
CA ILE A 118 -7.65 -5.98 9.35
C ILE A 118 -6.88 -6.34 8.09
N SER A 119 -7.62 -6.64 7.01
CA SER A 119 -7.08 -6.98 5.69
C SER A 119 -7.50 -5.93 4.67
N ASN A 120 -6.63 -5.67 3.69
CA ASN A 120 -6.97 -4.89 2.49
C ASN A 120 -7.39 -5.77 1.31
N SER A 121 -7.31 -7.10 1.45
CA SER A 121 -7.71 -8.04 0.41
C SER A 121 -9.12 -8.58 0.68
N LEU A 122 -10.03 -8.38 -0.27
CA LEU A 122 -11.40 -8.92 -0.22
C LEU A 122 -11.43 -10.45 -0.32
N THR A 123 -10.43 -11.06 -0.96
CA THR A 123 -10.31 -12.52 -1.12
C THR A 123 -9.53 -13.16 0.02
N PHE A 124 -9.13 -12.38 1.03
CA PHE A 124 -8.27 -12.87 2.11
C PHE A 124 -8.82 -14.13 2.78
N MET A 125 -10.12 -14.19 3.05
CA MET A 125 -10.75 -15.35 3.67
C MET A 125 -10.75 -16.60 2.79
N ASP A 126 -10.72 -16.42 1.45
CA ASP A 126 -10.67 -17.52 0.49
C ASP A 126 -9.24 -18.08 0.32
N ASP A 127 -8.24 -17.27 0.63
CA ASP A 127 -6.82 -17.65 0.57
C ASP A 127 -6.36 -18.45 1.81
N LEU A 128 -7.22 -18.61 2.84
CA LEU A 128 -6.91 -19.33 4.08
C LEU A 128 -7.33 -20.81 4.02
N ASP A 129 -6.57 -21.69 4.68
CA ASP A 129 -7.00 -23.08 4.93
C ASP A 129 -8.38 -23.09 5.63
N PRO A 130 -9.30 -24.00 5.25
CA PRO A 130 -10.65 -24.07 5.80
C PRO A 130 -10.72 -24.11 7.33
N ARG A 131 -9.72 -24.69 8.00
CA ARG A 131 -9.66 -24.75 9.46
C ARG A 131 -9.33 -23.39 10.08
N VAL A 132 -8.50 -22.59 9.43
CA VAL A 132 -8.17 -21.23 9.86
C VAL A 132 -9.36 -20.31 9.63
N ARG A 133 -9.96 -20.40 8.44
CA ARG A 133 -11.19 -19.67 8.11
C ARG A 133 -12.29 -19.97 9.12
N SER A 134 -12.46 -21.23 9.52
CA SER A 134 -13.49 -21.59 10.50
C SER A 134 -13.23 -21.00 11.89
N SER A 135 -11.96 -20.86 12.32
CA SER A 135 -11.63 -20.30 13.62
C SER A 135 -11.59 -18.77 13.64
N LEU A 136 -11.16 -18.13 12.54
CA LEU A 136 -10.99 -16.68 12.44
C LEU A 136 -12.25 -15.97 11.90
N GLY A 137 -12.96 -16.61 10.97
CA GLY A 137 -14.05 -16.04 10.19
C GLY A 137 -15.42 -16.21 10.81
N GLU A 138 -15.52 -16.21 12.15
CA GLU A 138 -16.81 -16.28 12.86
C GLU A 138 -17.67 -15.03 12.56
N GLU A 139 -17.04 -13.85 12.48
CA GLU A 139 -17.69 -12.57 12.21
C GLU A 139 -16.84 -11.74 11.21
N GLU A 140 -17.36 -11.49 10.01
CA GLU A 140 -16.69 -10.69 8.98
C GLU A 140 -17.42 -9.36 8.75
N ILE A 141 -16.68 -8.25 8.74
CA ILE A 141 -17.20 -6.92 8.44
C ILE A 141 -16.49 -6.35 7.22
N VAL A 142 -17.24 -6.20 6.12
CA VAL A 142 -16.74 -5.60 4.89
C VAL A 142 -16.98 -4.10 4.91
N PHE A 143 -15.91 -3.32 4.72
CA PHE A 143 -15.99 -1.86 4.57
C PHE A 143 -16.05 -1.51 3.08
N PRO A 144 -17.22 -1.11 2.53
CA PRO A 144 -17.28 -0.69 1.14
C PRO A 144 -16.53 0.63 0.93
N PRO A 145 -16.01 0.88 -0.30
CA PRO A 145 -15.53 2.19 -0.70
C PRO A 145 -16.54 3.31 -0.39
N TYR A 146 -16.04 4.48 0.01
CA TYR A 146 -16.93 5.62 0.25
C TYR A 146 -17.52 6.11 -1.07
N ASN A 147 -18.82 6.38 -1.06
CA ASN A 147 -19.46 7.07 -2.17
C ASN A 147 -19.20 8.59 -2.12
N ALA A 148 -19.54 9.30 -3.20
CA ALA A 148 -19.29 10.73 -3.31
C ALA A 148 -19.99 11.57 -2.23
N LEU A 149 -21.16 11.15 -1.73
CA LEU A 149 -21.86 11.86 -0.66
C LEU A 149 -21.13 11.69 0.67
N GLN A 150 -20.74 10.47 1.02
CA GLN A 150 -19.96 10.18 2.23
C GLN A 150 -18.61 10.91 2.24
N LEU A 151 -17.91 10.92 1.09
CA LEU A 151 -16.66 11.66 0.96
C LEU A 151 -16.88 13.17 1.07
N ARG A 152 -17.95 13.71 0.51
CA ARG A 152 -18.29 15.13 0.65
C ARG A 152 -18.53 15.47 2.12
N ASP A 153 -19.25 14.64 2.85
CA ASP A 153 -19.56 14.88 4.26
C ASP A 153 -18.26 14.85 5.10
N ILE A 154 -17.38 13.86 4.89
CA ILE A 154 -16.04 13.80 5.50
C ILE A 154 -15.22 15.06 5.18
N LEU A 155 -15.16 15.45 3.89
CA LEU A 155 -14.38 16.61 3.47
C LEU A 155 -14.94 17.91 4.04
N THR A 156 -16.25 18.03 4.21
CA THR A 156 -16.90 19.22 4.78
C THR A 156 -16.46 19.41 6.23
N GLU A 157 -16.57 18.35 7.05
CA GLU A 157 -16.13 18.39 8.45
C GLU A 157 -14.65 18.75 8.58
N ARG A 158 -13.79 18.21 7.69
CA ARG A 158 -12.35 18.52 7.71
C ARG A 158 -12.03 19.91 7.15
N ALA A 159 -12.79 20.39 6.17
CA ALA A 159 -12.62 21.71 5.59
C ALA A 159 -12.91 22.82 6.60
N GLU A 160 -13.97 22.66 7.41
CA GLU A 160 -14.33 23.60 8.49
C GLU A 160 -13.21 23.77 9.53
N GLN A 161 -12.40 22.73 9.74
CA GLN A 161 -11.27 22.76 10.69
C GLN A 161 -9.98 23.31 10.04
N ALA A 162 -9.85 23.22 8.71
CA ALA A 162 -8.59 23.47 8.00
C ALA A 162 -8.56 24.79 7.21
N PHE A 163 -9.72 25.30 6.77
CA PHE A 163 -9.83 26.52 5.98
C PHE A 163 -10.61 27.60 6.76
N ASN A 164 -10.28 28.87 6.54
CA ASN A 164 -11.15 29.95 7.03
C ASN A 164 -12.49 29.95 6.28
N MET A 165 -13.49 30.57 6.89
CA MET A 165 -14.81 30.74 6.28
C MET A 165 -14.71 31.40 4.89
N GLU A 166 -15.55 30.95 3.96
CA GLU A 166 -15.71 31.49 2.60
C GLU A 166 -14.49 31.37 1.67
N ILE A 167 -13.41 30.70 2.07
CA ILE A 167 -12.23 30.48 1.20
C ILE A 167 -12.53 29.46 0.09
N LEU A 168 -13.39 28.47 0.34
CA LEU A 168 -13.71 27.43 -0.64
C LEU A 168 -14.86 27.89 -1.54
N GLN A 169 -14.60 27.99 -2.85
CA GLN A 169 -15.67 28.24 -3.82
C GLN A 169 -16.73 27.14 -3.75
N GLU A 170 -17.99 27.51 -3.98
CA GLU A 170 -19.08 26.56 -4.11
C GLU A 170 -18.73 25.42 -5.10
N GLY A 171 -19.04 24.19 -4.70
CA GLY A 171 -18.79 23.00 -5.50
C GLY A 171 -17.37 22.43 -5.41
N VAL A 172 -16.40 23.10 -4.78
CA VAL A 172 -15.03 22.57 -4.62
C VAL A 172 -15.01 21.24 -3.87
N ILE A 173 -15.69 21.18 -2.73
CA ILE A 173 -15.78 19.97 -1.91
C ILE A 173 -16.48 18.84 -2.69
N ALA A 174 -17.60 19.16 -3.36
CA ALA A 174 -18.35 18.19 -4.16
C ALA A 174 -17.51 17.63 -5.32
N LYS A 175 -16.76 18.48 -6.03
CA LYS A 175 -15.87 18.07 -7.12
C LYS A 175 -14.73 17.18 -6.60
N CYS A 176 -14.14 17.54 -5.47
CA CYS A 176 -13.10 16.76 -4.82
C CYS A 176 -13.60 15.35 -4.43
N ALA A 177 -14.78 15.28 -3.81
CA ALA A 177 -15.42 14.04 -3.44
C ALA A 177 -15.76 13.17 -4.67
N ALA A 178 -16.25 13.77 -5.74
CA ALA A 178 -16.57 13.07 -6.99
C ALA A 178 -15.33 12.44 -7.64
N PHE A 179 -14.19 13.16 -7.65
CA PHE A 179 -12.94 12.64 -8.20
C PHE A 179 -12.44 11.41 -7.42
N ALA A 180 -12.40 11.50 -6.09
CA ALA A 180 -11.96 10.39 -5.25
C ALA A 180 -12.93 9.19 -5.30
N ALA A 181 -14.24 9.43 -5.35
CA ALA A 181 -15.26 8.38 -5.46
C ALA A 181 -15.19 7.63 -6.80
N ARG A 182 -14.92 8.34 -7.91
CA ARG A 182 -14.86 7.75 -9.26
C ARG A 182 -13.74 6.72 -9.40
N GLU A 183 -12.63 6.91 -8.70
CA GLU A 183 -11.51 5.98 -8.76
C GLU A 183 -11.71 4.80 -7.81
N HIS A 184 -11.71 5.06 -6.51
CA HIS A 184 -11.68 3.99 -5.50
C HIS A 184 -12.42 4.30 -4.19
N GLY A 185 -13.03 5.49 -4.04
CA GLY A 185 -13.70 5.87 -2.80
C GLY A 185 -12.74 6.05 -1.61
N ASP A 186 -11.48 6.44 -1.85
CA ASP A 186 -10.47 6.63 -0.81
C ASP A 186 -10.53 8.03 -0.20
N ALA A 187 -10.85 8.10 1.10
CA ALA A 187 -10.91 9.35 1.86
C ALA A 187 -9.55 10.04 2.01
N ARG A 188 -8.44 9.29 2.05
CA ARG A 188 -7.09 9.90 2.11
C ARG A 188 -6.81 10.67 0.84
N ARG A 189 -7.09 10.07 -0.31
CA ARG A 189 -6.95 10.73 -1.62
C ARG A 189 -7.83 11.97 -1.73
N ALA A 190 -9.07 11.90 -1.24
CA ALA A 190 -9.96 13.06 -1.22
C ALA A 190 -9.36 14.21 -0.38
N LEU A 191 -8.83 13.91 0.81
CA LEU A 191 -8.21 14.90 1.69
C LEU A 191 -6.94 15.48 1.08
N ASP A 192 -6.09 14.64 0.49
CA ASP A 192 -4.87 15.09 -0.19
C ASP A 192 -5.18 15.98 -1.39
N LEU A 193 -6.21 15.64 -2.17
CA LEU A 193 -6.64 16.46 -3.30
C LEU A 193 -7.09 17.85 -2.86
N LEU A 194 -7.89 17.93 -1.79
CA LEU A 194 -8.32 19.21 -1.23
C LEU A 194 -7.14 20.02 -0.66
N ARG A 195 -6.22 19.36 0.06
CA ARG A 195 -5.00 19.98 0.59
C ARG A 195 -4.14 20.57 -0.52
N VAL A 196 -3.80 19.78 -1.53
CA VAL A 196 -2.97 20.23 -2.66
C VAL A 196 -3.65 21.35 -3.44
N ALA A 197 -4.97 21.33 -3.58
CA ALA A 197 -5.69 22.45 -4.20
C ALA A 197 -5.63 23.74 -3.38
N GLY A 198 -5.68 23.63 -2.04
CA GLY A 198 -5.44 24.75 -1.13
C GLY A 198 -4.04 25.33 -1.28
N GLU A 199 -3.01 24.49 -1.25
CA GLU A 199 -1.61 24.90 -1.45
C GLU A 199 -1.37 25.56 -2.81
N LEU A 200 -2.05 25.10 -3.87
CA LEU A 200 -1.97 25.71 -5.20
C LEU A 200 -2.63 27.08 -5.23
N ALA A 201 -3.80 27.23 -4.60
CA ALA A 201 -4.47 28.53 -4.50
C ALA A 201 -3.59 29.55 -3.77
N GLU A 202 -2.98 29.14 -2.66
CA GLU A 202 -2.07 29.97 -1.88
C GLU A 202 -0.84 30.40 -2.68
N ARG A 203 -0.18 29.46 -3.38
CA ARG A 203 0.98 29.76 -4.25
C ARG A 203 0.65 30.71 -5.40
N GLU A 204 -0.58 30.66 -5.92
CA GLU A 204 -1.07 31.58 -6.96
C GLU A 204 -1.53 32.94 -6.39
N GLY A 205 -1.52 33.13 -5.07
CA GLY A 205 -2.08 34.32 -4.42
C GLY A 205 -3.60 34.45 -4.60
N SER A 206 -4.31 33.34 -4.84
CA SER A 206 -5.75 33.33 -5.02
C SER A 206 -6.45 33.40 -3.67
N GLU A 207 -7.32 34.39 -3.48
CA GLU A 207 -8.12 34.58 -2.25
C GLU A 207 -9.04 33.39 -1.94
N THR A 208 -9.45 32.66 -2.97
CA THR A 208 -10.33 31.48 -2.85
C THR A 208 -9.76 30.26 -3.57
N VAL A 209 -10.06 29.07 -3.05
CA VAL A 209 -9.83 27.81 -3.75
C VAL A 209 -10.95 27.64 -4.78
N LYS A 210 -10.58 27.54 -6.06
CA LYS A 210 -11.50 27.45 -7.19
C LYS A 210 -11.51 26.03 -7.77
N LEU A 211 -12.54 25.70 -8.55
CA LEU A 211 -12.65 24.40 -9.23
C LEU A 211 -11.44 24.07 -10.11
N LYS A 212 -10.77 25.08 -10.69
CA LYS A 212 -9.54 24.91 -11.48
C LYS A 212 -8.37 24.38 -10.66
N HIS A 213 -8.27 24.73 -9.37
CA HIS A 213 -7.18 24.25 -8.51
C HIS A 213 -7.33 22.76 -8.22
N ILE A 214 -8.57 22.25 -8.19
CA ILE A 214 -8.84 20.81 -8.04
C ILE A 214 -8.38 20.04 -9.28
N ASP A 215 -8.62 20.55 -10.49
CA ASP A 215 -8.14 19.90 -11.72
C ASP A 215 -6.60 19.89 -11.77
N THR A 216 -5.98 21.02 -11.45
CA THR A 216 -4.51 21.13 -11.41
C THR A 216 -3.93 20.24 -10.31
N ALA A 217 -4.56 20.17 -9.13
CA ALA A 217 -4.15 19.32 -8.03
C ALA A 217 -4.24 17.84 -8.41
N ASN A 218 -5.33 17.41 -9.05
CA ASN A 218 -5.49 16.02 -9.49
C ASN A 218 -4.38 15.63 -10.47
N ASN A 219 -4.17 16.46 -11.48
CA ASN A 219 -3.09 16.26 -12.44
C ASN A 219 -1.72 16.26 -11.77
N LYS A 220 -1.49 17.10 -10.76
CA LYS A 220 -0.22 17.14 -10.04
C LYS A 220 0.01 15.88 -9.21
N ILE A 221 -1.00 15.44 -8.45
CA ILE A 221 -0.92 14.22 -7.62
C ILE A 221 -0.66 12.99 -8.50
N GLU A 222 -1.34 12.86 -9.63
CA GLU A 222 -1.10 11.76 -10.57
C GLU A 222 0.34 11.76 -11.10
N LYS A 223 0.87 12.94 -11.46
CA LYS A 223 2.25 13.08 -11.95
C LYS A 223 3.28 12.76 -10.87
N ASP A 224 3.07 13.26 -9.66
CA ASP A 224 3.97 13.03 -8.53
C ASP A 224 3.99 11.54 -8.16
N LYS A 225 2.81 10.88 -8.17
CA LYS A 225 2.70 9.42 -7.98
C LYS A 225 3.46 8.63 -9.04
N MET A 226 3.38 9.03 -10.32
CA MET A 226 4.16 8.36 -11.39
C MET A 226 5.66 8.47 -11.15
N LEU A 227 6.15 9.65 -10.74
CA LEU A 227 7.58 9.85 -10.45
C LEU A 227 8.03 9.03 -9.24
N GLU A 228 7.21 8.98 -8.18
CA GLU A 228 7.49 8.17 -6.99
C GLU A 228 7.55 6.67 -7.32
N ILE A 229 6.64 6.18 -8.18
CA ILE A 229 6.70 4.79 -8.68
C ILE A 229 8.04 4.56 -9.38
N ILE A 230 8.38 5.40 -10.37
CA ILE A 230 9.63 5.27 -11.14
C ILE A 230 10.87 5.27 -10.23
N GLU A 231 10.89 6.13 -9.21
CA GLU A 231 12.01 6.23 -8.26
C GLU A 231 12.17 4.96 -7.39
N ASN A 232 11.07 4.33 -7.00
CA ASN A 232 11.08 3.17 -6.09
C ASN A 232 11.03 1.81 -6.81
N GLU A 233 10.86 1.78 -8.13
CA GLU A 233 10.91 0.55 -8.92
C GLU A 233 12.29 -0.13 -8.81
N PRO A 234 12.37 -1.48 -8.82
CA PRO A 234 13.64 -2.19 -8.81
C PRO A 234 14.55 -1.77 -9.97
N LYS A 235 15.88 -1.83 -9.78
CA LYS A 235 16.87 -1.43 -10.80
C LYS A 235 16.59 -2.02 -12.19
N GLN A 236 16.15 -3.27 -12.26
CA GLN A 236 15.81 -3.94 -13.52
C GLN A 236 14.63 -3.29 -14.24
N PHE A 237 13.62 -2.83 -13.52
CA PHE A 237 12.49 -2.08 -14.08
C PHE A 237 12.98 -0.71 -14.58
N GLN A 238 13.76 -0.01 -13.76
CA GLN A 238 14.34 1.29 -14.13
C GLN A 238 15.19 1.21 -15.41
N LEU A 239 16.00 0.16 -15.58
CA LEU A 239 16.78 -0.09 -16.80
C LEU A 239 15.88 -0.27 -18.04
N VAL A 240 14.79 -1.02 -17.91
CA VAL A 240 13.82 -1.20 -19.01
C VAL A 240 13.12 0.12 -19.36
N LEU A 241 12.67 0.87 -18.35
CA LEU A 241 12.04 2.16 -18.58
C LEU A 241 13.02 3.16 -19.24
N HIS A 242 14.26 3.20 -18.76
CA HIS A 242 15.32 4.02 -19.37
C HIS A 242 15.54 3.65 -20.83
N SER A 243 15.52 2.36 -21.17
CA SER A 243 15.65 1.86 -22.54
C SER A 243 14.51 2.34 -23.43
N ILE A 244 13.27 2.27 -22.93
CA ILE A 244 12.07 2.76 -23.64
C ILE A 244 12.18 4.26 -23.89
N MET A 245 12.60 5.03 -22.88
CA MET A 245 12.76 6.48 -22.98
C MET A 245 13.83 6.86 -24.00
N GLN A 246 15.00 6.21 -23.99
CA GLN A 246 16.05 6.45 -24.98
C GLN A 246 15.58 6.16 -26.42
N LEU A 247 14.88 5.04 -26.63
CA LEU A 247 14.34 4.67 -27.94
C LEU A 247 13.24 5.63 -28.42
N THR A 248 12.46 6.20 -27.50
CA THR A 248 11.41 7.18 -27.82
C THR A 248 11.99 8.50 -28.34
N GLU A 249 13.22 8.83 -27.97
CA GLU A 249 13.90 10.06 -28.39
C GLU A 249 14.76 9.88 -29.63
N ASP A 250 15.10 8.62 -29.93
CA ASP A 250 15.88 8.27 -31.10
C ASP A 250 15.02 8.41 -32.37
N LYS A 251 15.32 9.45 -33.17
CA LYS A 251 14.61 9.75 -34.43
C LYS A 251 14.70 8.64 -35.47
N ASN A 252 15.59 7.66 -35.29
CA ASN A 252 15.69 6.50 -36.17
C ASN A 252 14.56 5.47 -35.96
N PHE A 253 13.82 5.56 -34.85
CA PHE A 253 12.71 4.66 -34.55
C PHE A 253 11.37 5.37 -34.72
N GLU A 254 10.64 5.03 -35.78
CA GLU A 254 9.24 5.48 -35.94
C GLU A 254 8.29 4.71 -35.00
N LYS A 255 8.60 3.44 -34.74
CA LYS A 255 7.85 2.55 -33.86
C LYS A 255 8.81 1.72 -33.03
N ILE A 256 8.47 1.52 -31.76
CA ILE A 256 9.28 0.77 -30.81
C ILE A 256 8.59 -0.57 -30.55
N PHE A 257 9.32 -1.66 -30.69
CA PHE A 257 8.84 -3.01 -30.39
C PHE A 257 9.60 -3.62 -29.20
N THR A 258 9.03 -4.69 -28.64
CA THR A 258 9.64 -5.43 -27.52
C THR A 258 11.10 -5.86 -27.79
N GLY A 259 11.41 -6.22 -29.04
CA GLY A 259 12.78 -6.59 -29.43
C GLY A 259 13.76 -5.42 -29.39
N ASP A 260 13.33 -4.22 -29.81
CA ASP A 260 14.16 -3.02 -29.79
C ASP A 260 14.51 -2.62 -28.35
N ILE A 261 13.51 -2.68 -27.46
CA ILE A 261 13.67 -2.42 -26.03
C ILE A 261 14.65 -3.42 -25.42
N PHE A 262 14.52 -4.71 -25.74
CA PHE A 262 15.42 -5.74 -25.22
C PHE A 262 16.87 -5.47 -25.62
N ASN A 263 17.13 -5.18 -26.90
CA ASN A 263 18.47 -4.89 -27.39
C ASN A 263 19.07 -3.65 -26.71
N ARG A 264 18.27 -2.58 -26.56
CA ARG A 264 18.71 -1.36 -25.88
C ARG A 264 19.01 -1.60 -24.39
N TYR A 265 18.15 -2.36 -23.73
CA TYR A 265 18.31 -2.76 -22.34
C TYR A 265 19.59 -3.55 -22.11
N GLN A 266 19.91 -4.51 -22.99
CA GLN A 266 21.16 -5.28 -22.89
C GLN A 266 22.39 -4.37 -22.91
N ASN A 267 22.45 -3.43 -23.84
CA ASN A 267 23.55 -2.47 -23.93
C ASN A 267 23.68 -1.62 -22.65
N ILE A 268 22.57 -1.17 -22.07
CA ILE A 268 22.59 -0.38 -20.84
C ILE A 268 23.02 -1.23 -19.64
N CYS A 269 22.58 -2.49 -19.56
CA CYS A 269 23.03 -3.42 -18.52
C CYS A 269 24.54 -3.65 -18.56
N GLU A 270 25.13 -3.77 -19.76
CA GLU A 270 26.58 -3.91 -19.93
C GLU A 270 27.33 -2.67 -19.41
N ILE A 271 26.86 -1.47 -19.76
CA ILE A 271 27.46 -0.20 -19.32
C ILE A 271 27.37 -0.04 -17.80
N THR A 272 26.20 -0.36 -17.24
CA THR A 272 25.90 -0.20 -15.80
C THR A 272 26.33 -1.39 -14.95
N LYS A 273 26.92 -2.44 -15.55
CA LYS A 273 27.36 -3.69 -14.91
C LYS A 273 26.24 -4.42 -14.16
N ASN A 274 25.03 -4.45 -14.73
CA ASN A 274 23.89 -5.20 -14.21
C ASN A 274 23.71 -6.53 -14.95
N GLU A 275 23.15 -7.53 -14.26
CA GLU A 275 22.79 -8.80 -14.88
C GLU A 275 21.68 -8.61 -15.93
N ILE A 276 21.81 -9.29 -17.06
CA ILE A 276 20.83 -9.25 -18.15
C ILE A 276 19.72 -10.26 -17.87
N LEU A 277 18.49 -9.78 -17.76
CA LEU A 277 17.31 -10.64 -17.65
C LEU A 277 16.92 -11.27 -18.99
N THR A 278 16.13 -12.34 -18.94
CA THR A 278 15.61 -12.98 -20.14
C THR A 278 14.59 -12.09 -20.87
N GLN A 279 14.48 -12.24 -22.19
CA GLN A 279 13.50 -11.52 -23.00
C GLN A 279 12.05 -11.71 -22.51
N ARG A 280 11.73 -12.90 -21.97
CA ARG A 280 10.42 -13.18 -21.35
C ARG A 280 10.18 -12.25 -20.15
N ARG A 281 11.13 -12.16 -19.23
CA ARG A 281 10.99 -11.30 -18.04
C ARG A 281 10.87 -9.81 -18.42
N ILE A 282 11.57 -9.38 -19.47
CA ILE A 282 11.44 -8.01 -20.00
C ILE A 282 10.04 -7.77 -20.57
N SER A 283 9.45 -8.77 -21.24
CA SER A 283 8.06 -8.69 -21.68
C SER A 283 7.07 -8.60 -20.52
N ASP A 284 7.35 -9.26 -19.39
CA ASP A 284 6.54 -9.16 -18.17
C ASP A 284 6.63 -7.74 -17.60
N ILE A 285 7.85 -7.19 -17.47
CA ILE A 285 8.08 -5.80 -17.01
C ILE A 285 7.35 -4.78 -17.91
N ILE A 286 7.37 -4.96 -19.22
CA ILE A 286 6.61 -4.11 -20.16
C ILE A 286 5.10 -4.22 -19.89
N ALA A 287 4.58 -5.40 -19.58
CA ALA A 287 3.17 -5.55 -19.20
C ALA A 287 2.87 -4.83 -17.88
N GLU A 288 3.78 -4.90 -16.91
CA GLU A 288 3.67 -4.19 -15.63
C GLU A 288 3.64 -2.67 -15.85
N PHE A 289 4.49 -2.11 -16.72
CA PHE A 289 4.44 -0.69 -17.06
C PHE A 289 3.18 -0.23 -17.80
N ASP A 290 2.61 -1.10 -18.65
CA ASP A 290 1.33 -0.85 -19.31
C ASP A 290 0.19 -0.79 -18.26
N MET A 291 0.20 -1.71 -17.30
CA MET A 291 -0.75 -1.68 -16.16
C MET A 291 -0.59 -0.45 -15.28
N LEU A 292 0.65 0.03 -15.07
CA LEU A 292 0.94 1.27 -14.35
C LEU A 292 0.61 2.53 -15.16
N GLY A 293 0.27 2.40 -16.45
CA GLY A 293 -0.05 3.51 -17.35
C GLY A 293 1.16 4.37 -17.76
N LEU A 294 2.38 3.90 -17.51
CA LEU A 294 3.60 4.60 -17.93
C LEU A 294 3.81 4.50 -19.45
N ILE A 295 3.35 3.40 -20.04
CA ILE A 295 3.38 3.11 -21.47
C ILE A 295 2.02 2.61 -21.95
N ASN A 296 1.86 2.53 -23.26
CA ASN A 296 0.82 1.78 -23.94
C ASN A 296 1.48 0.68 -24.78
N ALA A 297 1.16 -0.60 -24.50
CA ALA A 297 1.71 -1.76 -25.18
C ALA A 297 0.66 -2.46 -26.06
N LYS A 298 0.53 -2.02 -27.31
CA LYS A 298 -0.45 -2.57 -28.25
C LYS A 298 0.05 -3.84 -28.92
N VAL A 299 -0.66 -4.95 -28.76
CA VAL A 299 -0.35 -6.20 -29.49
C VAL A 299 -0.67 -6.04 -30.98
N ILE A 300 0.31 -6.31 -31.83
CA ILE A 300 0.19 -6.33 -33.28
C ILE A 300 0.51 -7.73 -33.82
N SER A 301 -0.29 -8.19 -34.78
CA SER A 301 -0.06 -9.45 -35.49
C SER A 301 0.77 -9.18 -36.75
N LYS A 302 1.91 -9.85 -36.90
CA LYS A 302 2.74 -9.83 -38.13
C LYS A 302 2.50 -11.09 -38.99
N GLY A 303 1.34 -11.73 -38.87
CA GLY A 303 1.01 -12.93 -39.62
C GLY A 303 1.92 -14.11 -39.26
N ARG A 304 2.60 -14.70 -40.26
CA ARG A 304 3.49 -15.86 -40.06
C ARG A 304 4.71 -15.58 -39.16
N GLN A 305 5.08 -14.31 -38.96
CA GLN A 305 6.18 -13.91 -38.07
C GLN A 305 5.77 -13.77 -36.60
N GLY A 306 4.54 -14.13 -36.25
CA GLY A 306 4.04 -14.11 -34.87
C GLY A 306 3.43 -12.78 -34.44
N ARG A 307 3.30 -12.62 -33.12
CA ARG A 307 2.74 -11.42 -32.47
C ARG A 307 3.85 -10.67 -31.75
N THR A 308 3.85 -9.35 -31.84
CA THR A 308 4.74 -8.48 -31.07
C THR A 308 3.94 -7.34 -30.45
N ARG A 309 4.52 -6.58 -29.54
CA ARG A 309 3.91 -5.37 -28.98
C ARG A 309 4.57 -4.15 -29.58
N GLU A 310 3.77 -3.18 -30.00
CA GLU A 310 4.18 -1.80 -30.29
C GLU A 310 4.04 -1.01 -28.99
N ILE A 311 5.13 -0.36 -28.56
CA ILE A 311 5.22 0.37 -27.29
C ILE A 311 5.20 1.87 -27.56
N LYS A 312 4.39 2.62 -26.80
CA LYS A 312 4.39 4.08 -26.79
C LYS A 312 4.52 4.60 -25.38
N LEU A 313 5.43 5.55 -25.16
CA LEU A 313 5.57 6.23 -23.88
C LEU A 313 4.36 7.17 -23.66
N MET A 314 3.72 7.08 -22.49
CA MET A 314 2.54 7.88 -22.16
C MET A 314 2.85 9.09 -21.27
N LEU A 315 4.12 9.26 -20.87
CA LEU A 315 4.57 10.34 -20.01
C LEU A 315 4.56 11.69 -20.75
N SER A 316 4.01 12.72 -20.10
CA SER A 316 4.11 14.09 -20.60
C SER A 316 5.57 14.59 -20.55
N LYS A 317 5.96 15.46 -21.48
CA LYS A 317 7.35 15.94 -21.63
C LYS A 317 8.03 16.37 -20.31
N ASN A 318 7.34 17.08 -19.43
CA ASN A 318 7.87 17.50 -18.13
C ASN A 318 8.18 16.31 -17.21
N ILE A 319 7.28 15.31 -17.16
CA ILE A 319 7.50 14.09 -16.39
C ILE A 319 8.66 13.30 -16.98
N THR A 320 8.73 13.20 -18.32
CA THR A 320 9.81 12.49 -19.02
C THR A 320 11.17 13.04 -18.62
N GLU A 321 11.37 14.36 -18.61
CA GLU A 321 12.66 14.95 -18.18
C GLU A 321 12.99 14.63 -16.72
N LYS A 322 12.03 14.79 -15.79
CA LYS A 322 12.25 14.45 -14.38
C LYS A 322 12.54 12.96 -14.17
N ALA A 323 11.81 12.10 -14.87
CA ALA A 323 12.03 10.66 -14.84
C ALA A 323 13.43 10.29 -15.34
N LYS A 324 13.96 10.97 -16.37
CA LYS A 324 15.35 10.76 -16.80
C LYS A 324 16.34 11.10 -15.71
N ASP A 325 16.17 12.23 -15.03
CA ASP A 325 17.08 12.65 -13.97
C ASP A 325 17.08 11.65 -12.80
N ILE A 326 15.90 11.16 -12.41
CA ILE A 326 15.75 10.07 -11.43
C ILE A 326 16.49 8.81 -11.90
N LEU A 327 16.25 8.38 -13.14
CA LEU A 327 16.84 7.16 -13.69
C LEU A 327 18.37 7.27 -13.83
N LYS A 328 18.90 8.40 -14.29
CA LYS A 328 20.36 8.62 -14.39
C LYS A 328 21.01 8.52 -13.02
N LYS A 329 20.42 9.17 -12.02
CA LYS A 329 20.92 9.13 -10.63
C LYS A 329 20.85 7.72 -10.03
N SER A 330 19.78 6.96 -10.28
CA SER A 330 19.60 5.61 -9.72
C SER A 330 20.47 4.55 -10.39
N LEU A 331 20.76 4.73 -11.69
CA LEU A 331 21.51 3.79 -12.52
C LEU A 331 23.00 4.11 -12.64
N ASP A 332 23.48 5.14 -11.93
CA ASP A 332 24.86 5.62 -11.97
C ASP A 332 25.34 5.98 -13.40
N LEU A 333 24.46 6.63 -14.19
CA LEU A 333 24.65 7.00 -15.60
C LEU A 333 24.97 8.48 -15.84
#